data_AF-A0A1G4KHM9-F1
#
_entry.id   AF-A0A1G4KHM9-F1
#
_cell.length_a   1.000
_cell.length_b   1.000
_cell.length_c   1.000
_cell.angle_alpha   90.00
_cell.angle_beta   90.00
_cell.angle_gamma   90.00
#
_symmetry.space_group_name_H-M   'P 1'
#
loop_
_entity.id
_entity.type
_entity.pdbx_description
1 polymer ?
#
loop_
_entity_poly.entity_id
_entity_poly.type
_entity_poly.pdbx_seq_one_letter_code
_entity_poly.pdbx_strand_id
1 'polypeptide(L)'
;MVTVEQIKGQVLKPYLNRKQLSLKESELISLELIDLLSESSCDDDQTLKYVGRFLTKDAYQDLSEERNLNKKCVYPRCELQQGRLRDLYGGNNTATRFLKENNPYAYLTFFCSKFHYRCSQFFQAQLSDEALFARTGVLQDEYDQDDQKITLLNELISNERHDKNELVNIIKGFESMHLTSPSKTSDKELEEDLSEWLADIKIQEVEKPAPWGDLGVRGET
;
A
#
# COMPACT_ATOMS: atom_id res chain seq x y z
N MET A 1 16.07 0.93 4.07
CA MET A 1 14.92 1.78 3.75
C MET A 1 15.25 2.66 2.55
N VAL A 2 14.27 2.86 1.66
CA VAL A 2 14.40 3.58 0.39
C VAL A 2 13.67 4.91 0.48
N THR A 3 14.33 5.96 -0.03
CA THR A 3 13.77 7.31 -0.16
C THR A 3 13.54 7.68 -1.62
N VAL A 4 12.71 8.72 -1.86
CA VAL A 4 12.48 9.26 -3.21
C VAL A 4 13.78 9.64 -3.92
N GLU A 5 14.73 10.24 -3.19
CA GLU A 5 16.02 10.65 -3.74
C GLU A 5 16.86 9.45 -4.23
N GLN A 6 16.81 8.34 -3.50
CA GLN A 6 17.50 7.11 -3.90
C GLN A 6 16.87 6.50 -5.16
N ILE A 7 15.54 6.49 -5.27
CA ILE A 7 14.83 6.03 -6.48
C ILE A 7 15.22 6.90 -7.68
N LYS A 8 15.21 8.24 -7.50
CA LYS A 8 15.65 9.17 -8.55
C LYS A 8 17.11 8.94 -8.96
N GLY A 9 17.99 8.69 -8.00
CA GLY A 9 19.42 8.52 -8.24
C GLY A 9 19.82 7.19 -8.86
N GLN A 10 19.15 6.10 -8.47
CA GLN A 10 19.49 4.73 -8.90
C GLN A 10 18.70 4.30 -10.14
N VAL A 11 17.38 4.50 -10.15
CA VAL A 11 16.48 4.00 -11.20
C VAL A 11 16.24 5.05 -12.28
N LEU A 12 15.87 6.26 -11.88
CA LEU A 12 15.34 7.25 -12.84
C LEU A 12 16.42 8.11 -13.51
N LYS A 13 17.64 8.17 -12.96
CA LYS A 13 18.75 9.02 -13.42
C LYS A 13 18.98 9.02 -14.93
N PRO A 14 18.92 7.89 -15.66
CA PRO A 14 19.13 7.88 -17.12
C PRO A 14 17.99 8.53 -17.92
N TYR A 15 16.80 8.66 -17.34
CA TYR A 15 15.56 8.96 -18.05
C TYR A 15 14.96 10.33 -17.70
N LEU A 16 15.48 11.04 -16.69
CA LEU A 16 14.95 12.32 -16.18
C LEU A 16 14.74 13.40 -17.25
N ASN A 17 15.54 13.41 -18.32
CA ASN A 17 15.44 14.42 -19.38
C ASN A 17 14.36 14.11 -20.43
N ARG A 18 13.65 12.98 -20.32
CA ARG A 18 12.69 12.53 -21.33
C ARG A 18 11.26 12.82 -20.88
N LYS A 19 10.46 13.37 -21.79
CA LYS A 19 9.02 13.59 -21.56
C LYS A 19 8.20 12.30 -21.73
N GLN A 20 8.63 11.43 -22.63
CA GLN A 20 7.95 10.18 -22.95
C GLN A 20 8.95 9.03 -22.87
N LEU A 21 8.51 7.94 -22.26
CA LEU A 21 9.27 6.71 -22.14
C LEU A 21 8.99 5.82 -23.36
N SER A 22 10.02 5.17 -23.88
CA SER A 22 9.78 4.04 -24.78
C SER A 22 9.30 2.81 -23.99
N LEU A 23 8.68 1.86 -24.69
CA LEU A 23 8.20 0.62 -24.08
C LEU A 23 9.32 -0.08 -23.28
N LYS A 24 10.50 -0.25 -23.91
CA LYS A 24 11.66 -0.88 -23.29
C LYS A 24 12.14 -0.15 -22.03
N GLU A 25 12.11 1.18 -22.04
CA GLU A 25 12.54 1.97 -20.88
C GLU A 25 11.53 1.88 -19.74
N SER A 26 10.24 1.84 -20.07
CA SER A 26 9.20 1.63 -19.06
C SER A 26 9.32 0.27 -18.38
N GLU A 27 9.59 -0.79 -19.15
CA GLU A 27 9.83 -2.14 -18.61
C GLU A 27 11.07 -2.18 -17.71
N LEU A 28 12.17 -1.56 -18.14
CA LEU A 28 13.39 -1.48 -17.33
C LEU A 28 13.16 -0.74 -16.01
N ILE A 29 12.45 0.40 -16.04
CA ILE A 29 12.12 1.15 -14.82
C ILE A 29 11.25 0.31 -13.88
N SER A 30 10.23 -0.37 -14.41
CA SER A 30 9.38 -1.25 -13.59
C SER A 30 10.17 -2.39 -12.96
N LEU A 31 11.07 -3.04 -13.71
CA LEU A 31 11.90 -4.14 -13.19
C LEU A 31 12.89 -3.65 -12.12
N GLU A 32 13.62 -2.56 -12.38
CA GLU A 32 14.57 -1.98 -11.42
C GLU A 32 13.86 -1.51 -10.14
N LEU A 33 12.64 -0.98 -10.26
CA LEU A 33 11.84 -0.56 -9.12
C LEU A 33 11.33 -1.76 -8.31
N ILE A 34 10.88 -2.83 -8.98
CA ILE A 34 10.47 -4.07 -8.32
C ILE A 34 11.67 -4.69 -7.59
N ASP A 35 12.83 -4.78 -8.24
CA ASP A 35 14.04 -5.34 -7.66
C ASP A 35 14.46 -4.57 -6.38
N LEU A 36 14.56 -3.24 -6.48
CA LEU A 36 14.87 -2.37 -5.35
C LEU A 36 13.88 -2.57 -4.19
N LEU A 37 12.57 -2.54 -4.48
CA LEU A 37 11.53 -2.68 -3.46
C LEU A 37 11.28 -4.13 -3.03
N SER A 38 11.85 -5.13 -3.70
CA SER A 38 11.75 -6.53 -3.27
C SER A 38 12.67 -6.79 -2.08
N GLU A 39 13.86 -6.16 -2.08
CA GLU A 39 14.88 -6.29 -1.05
C GLU A 39 14.76 -5.25 0.05
N SER A 40 14.13 -4.11 -0.21
CA SER A 40 14.10 -2.97 0.71
C SER A 40 12.67 -2.50 1.00
N SER A 41 12.51 -1.66 2.01
CA SER A 41 11.24 -1.07 2.45
C SER A 41 11.22 0.43 2.16
N CYS A 42 10.05 1.02 1.93
CA CYS A 42 9.91 2.47 1.84
C CYS A 42 10.08 3.12 3.23
N ASP A 43 10.91 4.16 3.29
CA ASP A 43 11.19 4.90 4.54
C ASP A 43 9.99 5.75 5.00
N ASP A 44 9.35 6.41 4.03
CA ASP A 44 8.26 7.37 4.27
C ASP A 44 6.99 7.04 3.48
N ASP A 45 5.86 7.50 3.99
CA ASP A 45 4.55 7.46 3.32
C ASP A 45 4.57 8.23 2.00
N GLN A 46 5.31 9.34 1.95
CA GLN A 46 5.52 10.11 0.71
C GLN A 46 6.29 9.29 -0.34
N THR A 47 7.25 8.46 0.09
CA THR A 47 7.97 7.58 -0.83
C THR A 47 7.06 6.51 -1.40
N LEU A 48 6.18 5.92 -0.59
CA LEU A 48 5.19 4.94 -1.08
C LEU A 48 4.22 5.58 -2.10
N LYS A 49 3.72 6.79 -1.81
CA LYS A 49 2.87 7.54 -2.76
C LYS A 49 3.60 7.88 -4.05
N TYR A 50 4.87 8.26 -3.96
CA TYR A 50 5.71 8.54 -5.12
C TYR A 50 5.91 7.30 -5.99
N VAL A 51 6.20 6.15 -5.37
CA VAL A 51 6.34 4.85 -6.04
C VAL A 51 5.06 4.45 -6.77
N GLY A 52 3.89 4.70 -6.17
CA GLY A 52 2.60 4.35 -6.79
C GLY A 52 2.35 5.03 -8.15
N ARG A 53 3.04 6.14 -8.45
CA ARG A 53 3.01 6.79 -9.78
C ARG A 53 3.60 5.91 -10.89
N PHE A 54 4.50 4.99 -10.54
CA PHE A 54 5.21 4.15 -11.51
C PHE A 54 4.66 2.72 -11.57
N LEU A 55 3.80 2.35 -10.62
CA LEU A 55 3.25 1.01 -10.53
C LEU A 55 1.89 0.91 -11.23
N THR A 56 1.67 -0.24 -11.86
CA THR A 56 0.37 -0.75 -12.24
C THR A 56 -0.13 -1.75 -11.19
N LYS A 57 -1.40 -2.14 -11.25
CA LYS A 57 -1.91 -3.20 -10.37
C LYS A 57 -1.16 -4.52 -10.56
N ASP A 58 -0.82 -4.86 -11.80
CA ASP A 58 -0.04 -6.04 -12.14
C ASP A 58 1.41 -5.94 -11.62
N ALA A 59 2.09 -4.81 -11.84
CA ALA A 59 3.45 -4.61 -11.33
C ALA A 59 3.50 -4.65 -9.79
N TYR A 60 2.44 -4.19 -9.11
CA TYR A 60 2.33 -4.32 -7.66
C TYR A 60 2.09 -5.77 -7.21
N GLN A 61 1.35 -6.55 -7.99
CA GLN A 61 1.17 -7.98 -7.74
C GLN A 61 2.50 -8.72 -7.87
N ASP A 62 3.29 -8.44 -8.91
CA ASP A 62 4.63 -9.01 -9.10
C ASP A 62 5.56 -8.64 -7.94
N LEU A 63 5.58 -7.35 -7.55
CA LEU A 63 6.31 -6.89 -6.36
C LEU A 63 5.89 -7.64 -5.09
N SER A 64 4.59 -7.90 -4.94
CA SER A 64 4.06 -8.63 -3.79
C SER A 64 4.59 -10.05 -3.73
N GLU A 65 4.69 -10.72 -4.88
CA GLU A 65 5.22 -12.08 -4.96
C GLU A 65 6.73 -12.10 -4.65
N GLU A 66 7.52 -11.21 -5.25
CA GLU A 66 8.95 -11.10 -5.02
C GLU A 66 9.29 -10.77 -3.55
N ARG A 67 8.55 -9.85 -2.93
CA ARG A 67 8.72 -9.56 -1.48
C ARG A 67 8.42 -10.78 -0.62
N ASN A 68 7.38 -11.54 -0.95
CA ASN A 68 7.04 -12.74 -0.20
C ASN A 68 8.11 -13.84 -0.36
N LEU A 69 8.69 -13.98 -1.57
CA LEU A 69 9.84 -14.85 -1.84
C LEU A 69 11.05 -14.45 -0.98
N ASN A 70 11.29 -13.15 -0.83
CA ASN A 70 12.32 -12.59 0.05
C ASN A 70 11.98 -12.63 1.55
N LYS A 71 10.90 -13.32 1.93
CA LYS A 71 10.41 -13.47 3.31
C LYS A 71 10.11 -12.12 3.97
N LYS A 72 9.53 -11.20 3.21
CA LYS A 72 9.07 -9.90 3.70
C LYS A 72 7.57 -9.77 3.59
N CYS A 73 7.01 -8.98 4.49
CA CYS A 73 5.64 -8.51 4.38
C CYS A 73 5.47 -7.77 3.05
N VAL A 74 4.41 -8.11 2.32
CA VAL A 74 4.08 -7.55 1.01
C VAL A 74 3.90 -6.03 1.04
N TYR A 75 3.37 -5.46 2.14
CA TYR A 75 3.21 -4.02 2.24
C TYR A 75 4.59 -3.31 2.18
N PRO A 76 4.88 -2.48 1.16
CA PRO A 76 6.25 -2.01 0.89
C PRO A 76 6.87 -1.14 2.00
N ARG A 77 6.07 -0.55 2.88
CA ARG A 77 6.55 0.20 4.06
C ARG A 77 7.00 -0.70 5.21
N CYS A 78 6.66 -1.99 5.16
CA CYS A 78 6.94 -2.91 6.26
C CYS A 78 8.30 -3.61 6.08
N GLU A 79 9.07 -3.68 7.16
CA GLU A 79 10.32 -4.45 7.23
C GLU A 79 10.17 -5.84 7.84
N LEU A 80 9.00 -6.12 8.44
CA LEU A 80 8.73 -7.40 9.09
C LEU A 80 8.52 -8.50 8.06
N GLN A 81 8.69 -9.74 8.50
CA GLN A 81 8.37 -10.93 7.71
C GLN A 81 6.86 -11.21 7.72
N GLN A 82 6.39 -12.00 6.76
CA GLN A 82 5.03 -12.52 6.78
C GLN A 82 4.77 -13.37 8.03
N GLY A 83 3.53 -13.34 8.55
CA GLY A 83 3.18 -14.01 9.80
C GLY A 83 3.27 -15.53 9.74
N ARG A 84 3.20 -16.12 8.53
CA ARG A 84 3.40 -17.54 8.27
C ARG A 84 4.25 -17.73 7.02
N LEU A 85 5.41 -18.34 7.17
CA LEU A 85 6.24 -18.70 6.02
C LEU A 85 5.53 -19.75 5.16
N ARG A 86 5.43 -19.47 3.87
CA ARG A 86 4.90 -20.41 2.88
C ARG A 86 6.02 -21.34 2.44
N ASP A 87 5.79 -22.65 2.58
CA ASP A 87 6.62 -23.64 1.90
C ASP A 87 6.15 -23.77 0.44
N LEU A 88 7.01 -23.39 -0.50
CA LEU A 88 6.75 -23.49 -1.94
C LEU A 88 6.96 -24.90 -2.48
N TYR A 89 7.73 -25.71 -1.75
CA TYR A 89 8.14 -27.06 -2.16
C TYR A 89 7.41 -28.16 -1.37
N GLY A 90 6.57 -27.77 -0.41
CA GLY A 90 5.72 -28.68 0.36
C GLY A 90 4.74 -29.42 -0.57
N GLY A 91 4.90 -30.74 -0.67
CA GLY A 91 4.32 -31.61 -1.71
C GLY A 91 2.79 -31.73 -1.79
N ASN A 92 2.02 -30.80 -1.24
CA ASN A 92 0.55 -30.84 -1.27
C ASN A 92 -0.07 -29.49 -1.63
N ASN A 93 0.28 -28.98 -2.82
CA ASN A 93 -0.22 -27.72 -3.39
C ASN A 93 -1.75 -27.64 -3.47
N THR A 94 -2.43 -28.77 -3.62
CA THR A 94 -3.89 -28.87 -3.68
C THR A 94 -4.53 -28.61 -2.30
N ALA A 95 -3.93 -29.16 -1.24
CA ALA A 95 -4.40 -28.96 0.14
C ALA A 95 -4.12 -27.53 0.61
N THR A 96 -2.96 -26.97 0.27
CA THR A 96 -2.63 -25.57 0.60
C THR A 96 -3.48 -24.57 -0.17
N ARG A 97 -3.89 -24.86 -1.42
CA ARG A 97 -4.83 -24.01 -2.17
C ARG A 97 -6.25 -24.07 -1.59
N PHE A 98 -6.76 -25.26 -1.27
CA PHE A 98 -8.07 -25.41 -0.62
C PHE A 98 -8.12 -24.71 0.76
N LEU A 99 -7.03 -24.82 1.52
CA LEU A 99 -6.88 -24.11 2.79
C LEU A 99 -6.77 -22.59 2.59
N LYS A 100 -6.23 -22.09 1.47
CA LYS A 100 -6.20 -20.64 1.21
C LYS A 100 -7.59 -20.07 0.88
N GLU A 101 -8.37 -20.78 0.09
CA GLU A 101 -9.70 -20.32 -0.34
C GLU A 101 -10.72 -20.30 0.82
N ASN A 102 -10.52 -21.10 1.87
CA ASN A 102 -11.48 -21.25 2.98
C ASN A 102 -10.95 -20.81 4.35
N ASN A 103 -9.74 -20.25 4.43
CA ASN A 103 -9.15 -19.86 5.72
C ASN A 103 -9.12 -18.33 5.87
N PRO A 104 -9.80 -17.76 6.88
CA PRO A 104 -9.77 -16.33 7.14
C PRO A 104 -8.35 -15.81 7.41
N TYR A 105 -7.42 -16.67 7.83
CA TYR A 105 -6.02 -16.33 8.11
C TYR A 105 -5.07 -16.49 6.91
N ALA A 106 -5.58 -16.70 5.69
CA ALA A 106 -4.75 -16.87 4.50
C ALA A 106 -3.83 -15.67 4.22
N TYR A 107 -4.25 -14.46 4.61
CA TYR A 107 -3.43 -13.24 4.46
C TYR A 107 -2.09 -13.32 5.21
N LEU A 108 -1.98 -14.11 6.29
CA LEU A 108 -0.74 -14.24 7.07
C LEU A 108 0.40 -14.89 6.28
N THR A 109 0.11 -15.57 5.17
CA THR A 109 1.17 -16.11 4.30
C THR A 109 1.84 -15.06 3.41
N PHE A 110 1.33 -13.84 3.40
CA PHE A 110 1.81 -12.72 2.59
C PHE A 110 2.11 -11.47 3.45
N PHE A 111 1.35 -11.28 4.53
CA PHE A 111 1.43 -10.10 5.39
C PHE A 111 1.81 -10.47 6.81
N CYS A 112 2.42 -9.53 7.53
CA CYS A 112 2.72 -9.71 8.95
C CYS A 112 1.47 -9.56 9.83
N SER A 113 0.46 -8.79 9.38
CA SER A 113 -0.76 -8.50 10.13
C SER A 113 -1.94 -8.25 9.21
N LYS A 114 -3.16 -8.33 9.77
CA LYS A 114 -4.41 -7.99 9.08
C LYS A 114 -4.43 -6.52 8.65
N PHE A 115 -3.83 -5.65 9.45
CA PHE A 115 -3.71 -4.23 9.13
C PHE A 115 -2.92 -3.99 7.84
N HIS A 116 -1.73 -4.58 7.70
CA HIS A 116 -0.92 -4.43 6.47
C HIS A 116 -1.56 -5.09 5.25
N TYR A 117 -2.33 -6.16 5.45
CA TYR A 117 -3.17 -6.71 4.39
C TYR A 117 -4.17 -5.67 3.87
N ARG A 118 -4.89 -4.98 4.76
CA ARG A 118 -5.85 -3.93 4.36
C ARG A 118 -5.15 -2.69 3.77
N CYS A 119 -4.03 -2.23 4.34
CA CYS A 119 -3.27 -1.12 3.77
C CYS A 119 -2.77 -1.43 2.36
N SER A 120 -2.30 -2.66 2.13
CA SER A 120 -1.85 -3.11 0.80
C SER A 120 -2.99 -3.20 -0.20
N GLN A 121 -4.14 -3.77 0.18
CA GLN A 121 -5.34 -3.79 -0.67
C GLN A 121 -5.83 -2.38 -1.02
N PHE A 122 -5.88 -1.49 -0.04
CA PHE A 122 -6.28 -0.10 -0.21
C PHE A 122 -5.33 0.66 -1.14
N PHE A 123 -4.03 0.41 -1.02
CA PHE A 123 -3.04 0.99 -1.92
C PHE A 123 -3.18 0.43 -3.35
N GLN A 124 -3.27 -0.89 -3.51
CA GLN A 124 -3.32 -1.55 -4.81
C GLN A 124 -4.50 -1.09 -5.67
N ALA A 125 -5.70 -0.97 -5.09
CA ALA A 125 -6.86 -0.61 -5.91
C ALA A 125 -6.93 0.88 -6.30
N GLN A 126 -6.05 1.73 -5.76
CA GLN A 126 -5.83 3.10 -6.26
C GLN A 126 -4.82 3.18 -7.41
N LEU A 127 -4.08 2.11 -7.69
CA LEU A 127 -3.12 2.09 -8.79
C LEU A 127 -3.85 2.04 -10.13
N SER A 128 -3.30 2.73 -11.13
CA SER A 128 -3.84 2.70 -12.49
C SER A 128 -3.46 1.41 -13.21
N ASP A 129 -4.39 0.90 -14.03
CA ASP A 129 -4.15 -0.20 -14.96
C ASP A 129 -3.42 0.28 -16.23
N GLU A 130 -3.28 1.60 -16.41
CA GLU A 130 -2.58 2.19 -17.55
C GLU A 130 -1.08 1.90 -17.48
N ALA A 131 -0.54 1.37 -18.58
CA ALA A 131 0.87 1.04 -18.72
C ALA A 131 1.78 2.27 -18.54
N LEU A 132 2.96 2.07 -17.96
CA LEU A 132 3.86 3.16 -17.59
C LEU A 132 4.32 4.01 -18.78
N PHE A 133 4.51 3.43 -19.97
CA PHE A 133 4.92 4.19 -21.17
C PHE A 133 3.84 5.14 -21.70
N ALA A 134 2.56 4.91 -21.38
CA ALA A 134 1.45 5.78 -21.77
C ALA A 134 1.33 7.02 -20.87
N ARG A 135 1.86 6.93 -19.64
CA ARG A 135 1.89 8.03 -18.66
C ARG A 135 2.91 9.10 -19.07
N THR A 136 2.44 10.08 -19.85
CA THR A 136 3.31 11.13 -20.40
C THR A 136 3.73 12.11 -19.30
N GLY A 137 5.03 12.31 -19.12
CA GLY A 137 5.55 13.23 -18.09
C GLY A 137 5.64 12.65 -16.67
N VAL A 138 5.43 11.34 -16.47
CA VAL A 138 5.45 10.70 -15.13
C VAL A 138 6.76 10.89 -14.35
N LEU A 139 7.87 11.16 -15.05
CA LEU A 139 9.19 11.42 -14.47
C LEU A 139 9.41 12.87 -14.04
N GLN A 140 8.53 13.79 -14.42
CA GLN A 140 8.65 15.20 -14.09
C GLN A 140 8.14 15.47 -12.67
N ASP A 141 8.79 16.39 -11.96
CA ASP A 141 8.39 16.77 -10.61
C ASP A 141 7.03 17.50 -10.60
N GLU A 142 6.70 18.19 -11.69
CA GLU A 142 5.43 18.89 -11.95
C GLU A 142 4.42 18.00 -12.70
N TYR A 143 4.42 16.69 -12.44
CA TYR A 143 3.38 15.81 -12.98
C TYR A 143 2.04 16.14 -12.30
N ASP A 144 1.09 16.73 -13.05
CA ASP A 144 -0.25 17.05 -12.57
C ASP A 144 -0.96 15.77 -12.10
N GLN A 145 -1.09 15.65 -10.78
CA GLN A 145 -1.53 14.42 -10.10
C GLN A 145 -3.04 14.35 -9.84
N ASP A 146 -3.85 15.24 -10.43
CA ASP A 146 -5.27 15.30 -10.08
C ASP A 146 -5.99 13.95 -10.31
N ASP A 147 -5.54 13.17 -11.30
CA ASP A 147 -6.08 11.84 -11.61
C ASP A 147 -5.42 10.67 -10.83
N GLN A 148 -4.29 10.89 -10.14
CA GLN A 148 -3.51 9.83 -9.44
C GLN A 148 -3.04 10.25 -8.04
N LYS A 149 -3.90 10.94 -7.30
CA LYS A 149 -3.65 11.23 -5.89
C LYS A 149 -3.88 10.00 -5.03
N ILE A 150 -2.80 9.29 -4.71
CA ILE A 150 -2.85 8.11 -3.83
C ILE A 150 -2.99 8.56 -2.37
N THR A 151 -4.00 8.01 -1.71
CA THR A 151 -4.23 8.14 -0.26
C THR A 151 -3.81 6.85 0.43
N LEU A 152 -3.25 6.93 1.64
CA LEU A 152 -2.89 5.74 2.40
C LEU A 152 -3.90 5.50 3.52
N LEU A 153 -4.20 4.23 3.77
CA LEU A 153 -5.20 3.86 4.78
C LEU A 153 -4.78 4.31 6.18
N ASN A 154 -3.50 4.19 6.51
CA ASN A 154 -2.96 4.63 7.81
C ASN A 154 -3.14 6.13 8.02
N GLU A 155 -2.99 6.96 6.98
CA GLU A 155 -3.23 8.41 7.09
C GLU A 155 -4.71 8.72 7.36
N LEU A 156 -5.63 7.99 6.72
CA LEU A 156 -7.07 8.17 6.94
C LEU A 156 -7.46 7.83 8.38
N ILE A 157 -6.88 6.78 8.95
CA ILE A 157 -7.16 6.35 10.33
C ILE A 157 -6.50 7.27 11.36
N SER A 158 -5.28 7.75 11.10
CA SER A 158 -4.57 8.65 12.00
C SER A 158 -5.11 10.08 12.00
N ASN A 159 -5.81 10.49 10.94
CA ASN A 159 -6.48 11.78 10.92
C ASN A 159 -7.72 11.77 11.83
N GLU A 160 -7.56 12.30 13.04
CA GLU A 160 -8.59 12.43 14.11
C GLU A 160 -9.85 13.21 13.72
N ARG A 161 -9.92 13.75 12.49
CA ARG A 161 -11.00 14.64 12.02
C ARG A 161 -12.06 13.95 11.18
N HIS A 162 -11.89 12.68 10.83
CA HIS A 162 -12.89 11.98 10.04
C HIS A 162 -13.95 11.36 10.96
N ASP A 163 -15.22 11.71 10.68
CA ASP A 163 -16.33 10.99 11.28
C ASP A 163 -16.23 9.51 10.87
N LYS A 164 -16.48 8.59 11.81
CA LYS A 164 -16.45 7.14 11.54
C LYS A 164 -17.31 6.75 10.33
N ASN A 165 -18.39 7.49 10.11
CA ASN A 165 -19.30 7.30 8.97
C ASN A 165 -18.67 7.73 7.63
N GLU A 166 -17.81 8.74 7.62
CA GLU A 166 -17.10 9.20 6.41
C GLU A 166 -16.05 8.17 5.98
N LEU A 167 -15.28 7.62 6.94
CA LEU A 167 -14.33 6.54 6.68
C LEU A 167 -15.03 5.29 6.12
N VAL A 168 -16.16 4.90 6.72
CA VAL A 168 -16.96 3.77 6.24
C VAL A 168 -17.48 4.02 4.83
N ASN A 169 -17.91 5.24 4.50
CA ASN A 169 -18.38 5.57 3.14
C ASN A 169 -17.25 5.57 2.11
N ILE A 170 -16.04 6.02 2.46
CA ILE A 170 -14.86 5.96 1.59
C ILE A 170 -14.50 4.50 1.31
N ILE A 171 -14.51 3.65 2.34
CA ILE A 171 -14.21 2.22 2.21
C ILE A 171 -15.29 1.51 1.38
N LYS A 172 -16.58 1.81 1.60
CA LYS A 172 -17.67 1.28 0.77
C LYS A 172 -17.59 1.73 -0.69
N GLY A 173 -17.18 2.98 -0.92
CA GLY A 173 -16.92 3.51 -2.26
C GLY A 173 -15.78 2.74 -2.95
N PHE A 174 -14.75 2.37 -2.19
CA PHE A 174 -13.63 1.57 -2.66
C PHE A 174 -14.02 0.15 -3.05
N GLU A 175 -14.88 -0.50 -2.27
CA GLU A 175 -15.41 -1.83 -2.57
C GLU A 175 -16.26 -1.85 -3.85
N SER A 176 -17.05 -0.80 -4.08
CA SER A 176 -17.89 -0.68 -5.28
C SER A 176 -17.07 -0.65 -6.58
N MET A 177 -15.80 -0.24 -6.51
CA MET A 177 -14.85 -0.25 -7.64
C MET A 177 -14.15 -1.60 -7.84
N HIS A 178 -14.23 -2.53 -6.88
CA HIS A 178 -13.53 -3.82 -6.90
C HIS A 178 -14.42 -5.01 -7.32
N LEU A 179 -15.65 -4.77 -7.79
CA LEU A 179 -16.69 -5.78 -8.04
C LEU A 179 -16.48 -6.72 -9.26
N THR A 180 -15.24 -6.99 -9.66
CA THR A 180 -14.90 -8.04 -10.64
C THR A 180 -14.17 -9.24 -10.04
N SER A 181 -14.45 -9.64 -8.80
CA SER A 181 -14.22 -11.02 -8.35
C SER A 181 -15.20 -11.46 -7.25
N PRO A 182 -15.57 -12.76 -7.14
CA PRO A 182 -16.82 -13.17 -6.52
C PRO A 182 -16.62 -13.78 -5.13
N SER A 183 -16.98 -13.05 -4.08
CA SER A 183 -17.46 -13.67 -2.82
C SER A 183 -18.27 -12.67 -1.99
N LYS A 184 -19.61 -12.79 -1.99
CA LYS A 184 -20.52 -11.96 -1.19
C LYS A 184 -20.38 -12.16 0.34
N THR A 185 -19.44 -12.99 0.77
CA THR A 185 -19.22 -13.39 2.17
C THR A 185 -18.15 -12.55 2.86
N SER A 186 -17.17 -12.03 2.11
CA SER A 186 -16.08 -11.19 2.64
C SER A 186 -16.55 -9.80 3.09
N ASP A 187 -17.67 -9.33 2.55
CA ASP A 187 -18.10 -7.94 2.66
C ASP A 187 -18.66 -7.63 4.05
N LYS A 188 -19.41 -8.57 4.63
CA LYS A 188 -19.94 -8.45 6.00
C LYS A 188 -18.83 -8.59 7.05
N GLU A 189 -17.90 -9.52 6.82
CA GLU A 189 -16.76 -9.72 7.72
C GLU A 189 -15.86 -8.47 7.77
N LEU A 190 -15.65 -7.78 6.63
CA LEU A 190 -14.90 -6.52 6.60
C LEU A 190 -15.61 -5.39 7.37
N GLU A 191 -16.92 -5.19 7.13
CA GLU A 191 -17.68 -4.16 7.83
C GLU A 191 -17.65 -4.38 9.36
N GLU A 192 -17.81 -5.63 9.79
CA GLU A 192 -17.75 -6.03 11.20
C GLU A 192 -16.33 -5.83 11.77
N ASP A 193 -15.30 -6.27 11.06
CA ASP A 193 -13.90 -6.10 11.47
C ASP A 193 -13.51 -4.63 11.62
N LEU A 194 -13.91 -3.77 10.68
CA LEU A 194 -13.62 -2.34 10.71
C LEU A 194 -14.42 -1.64 11.81
N SER A 195 -15.67 -2.06 12.03
CA SER A 195 -16.49 -1.55 13.12
C SER A 195 -15.88 -1.90 14.48
N GLU A 196 -15.37 -3.13 14.63
CA GLU A 196 -14.62 -3.58 15.82
C GLU A 196 -13.33 -2.77 15.99
N TRP A 197 -12.57 -2.57 14.91
CA TRP A 197 -11.32 -1.80 14.94
C TRP A 197 -11.53 -0.32 15.27
N LEU A 198 -12.59 0.29 14.73
CA LEU A 198 -12.96 1.67 15.04
C LEU A 198 -13.57 1.81 16.45
N ALA A 199 -14.08 0.73 17.05
CA ALA A 199 -14.55 0.72 18.44
C ALA A 199 -13.40 0.73 19.45
N ASP A 200 -12.26 0.13 19.10
CA ASP A 200 -11.04 0.12 19.94
C ASP A 200 -10.29 1.47 19.98
N ILE A 201 -10.62 2.41 19.08
CA ILE A 201 -10.09 3.78 19.12
C ILE A 201 -10.75 4.53 20.28
N LYS A 202 -10.09 4.49 21.45
CA LYS A 202 -10.50 5.25 22.64
C LYS A 202 -10.13 6.72 22.48
N ILE A 203 -11.07 7.52 22.00
CA ILE A 203 -10.97 8.98 22.03
C ILE A 203 -10.91 9.42 23.49
N GLN A 204 -9.76 9.91 23.95
CA GLN A 204 -9.63 10.55 25.25
C GLN A 204 -9.82 12.05 25.07
N GLU A 205 -10.97 12.57 25.49
CA GLU A 205 -11.19 14.00 25.60
C GLU A 205 -10.36 14.55 26.77
N VAL A 206 -9.45 15.47 26.48
CA VAL A 206 -8.70 16.19 27.51
C VAL A 206 -9.62 17.29 28.05
N GLU A 207 -10.13 17.14 29.27
CA GLU A 207 -11.08 18.09 29.90
C GLU A 207 -10.55 19.53 30.02
N LYS A 208 -9.25 19.75 29.84
CA LYS A 208 -8.61 21.07 29.78
C LYS A 208 -7.52 21.09 28.70
N PRO A 209 -7.88 21.35 27.42
CA PRO A 209 -6.87 21.49 26.39
C PRO A 209 -6.01 22.73 26.70
N ALA A 210 -4.69 22.62 26.49
CA ALA A 210 -3.82 23.78 26.59
C ALA A 210 -4.30 24.87 25.61
N PRO A 211 -4.25 26.17 25.97
CA PRO A 211 -4.77 27.23 25.12
C PRO A 211 -4.08 27.35 23.74
N TRP A 212 -2.95 26.65 23.54
CA TRP A 212 -2.19 26.60 22.28
C TRP A 212 -2.21 25.20 21.63
N GLY A 213 -3.04 24.28 22.11
CA GLY A 213 -3.03 22.87 21.69
C GLY A 213 -1.66 22.20 21.88
N ASP A 214 -1.40 21.13 21.13
CA ASP A 214 -0.16 20.34 21.20
C ASP A 214 1.08 21.07 20.63
N LEU A 215 0.92 22.33 20.19
CA LEU A 215 1.99 23.17 19.66
C LEU A 215 2.77 23.92 20.77
N GLY A 216 2.43 23.70 22.05
CA GLY A 216 2.83 24.54 23.17
C GLY A 216 4.06 24.14 23.98
N VAL A 217 4.81 23.07 23.65
CA VAL A 217 6.04 22.72 24.39
C VAL A 217 7.15 22.21 23.46
N ARG A 218 7.80 23.13 22.76
CA ARG A 218 9.21 22.98 22.37
C ARG A 218 9.98 24.19 22.90
N GLY A 219 10.42 24.08 24.15
CA GLY A 219 11.28 25.07 24.77
C GLY A 219 11.29 24.96 26.28
N GLU A 220 12.32 24.30 26.81
CA GLU A 220 13.23 24.78 27.87
C GLU A 220 13.72 23.64 28.78
N THR A 221 15.06 23.50 28.76
CA THR A 221 15.99 22.68 29.57
C THR A 221 15.94 21.17 29.48
#